data_AF-A0A9N7LIW4-F1
#
_entry.id   AF-A0A9N7LIW4-F1
#
_cell.length_a   1.000
_cell.length_b   1.000
_cell.length_c   1.000
_cell.angle_alpha   90.00
_cell.angle_beta   90.00
_cell.angle_gamma   90.00
#
_symmetry.space_group_name_H-M   'P 1'
#
loop_
_entity.id
_entity.type
_entity.pdbx_description
1 polymer ?
#
loop_
_entity_poly.entity_id
_entity_poly.type
_entity_poly.pdbx_seq_one_letter_code
_entity_poly.pdbx_strand_id
1 'polypeptide(L)' 'MRVGDVGCVVRELDVVVTVEVPIGIAGAARAVARAGPIDTPERAHSIHRQ' A
#
# COMPACT_ATOMS: atom_id res chain seq x y z
N MET A 1 -5.37 -26.83 -22.98
CA MET A 1 -5.79 -25.75 -22.06
C MET A 1 -4.56 -24.90 -21.80
N ARG A 2 -4.51 -23.64 -22.27
CA ARG A 2 -3.43 -22.69 -21.91
C ARG A 2 -3.97 -21.82 -20.79
N VAL A 3 -3.37 -21.93 -19.61
CA VAL A 3 -3.63 -21.00 -18.51
C VAL A 3 -2.74 -19.78 -18.78
N GLY A 4 -3.37 -18.63 -19.06
CA GLY A 4 -2.67 -17.33 -19.03
C GLY A 4 -2.32 -16.95 -17.59
N ASP A 5 -1.43 -15.96 -17.43
CA ASP A 5 -0.79 -15.53 -16.17
C ASP A 5 -1.52 -15.90 -14.88
N VAL A 6 -0.83 -16.66 -14.02
CA VAL A 6 -1.30 -16.99 -12.67
C VAL A 6 -0.82 -15.87 -11.73
N GLY A 7 -1.76 -15.03 -11.32
CA GLY A 7 -1.53 -13.96 -10.35
C GLY A 7 -2.21 -14.22 -9.01
N CYS A 8 -1.51 -13.93 -7.90
CA CYS A 8 -2.13 -13.82 -6.58
C CYS A 8 -2.39 -12.34 -6.28
N VAL A 9 -3.66 -11.98 -6.04
CA VAL A 9 -4.07 -10.62 -5.70
C VAL A 9 -4.51 -10.55 -4.25
N VAL A 10 -4.01 -9.57 -3.52
CA VAL A 10 -4.52 -9.23 -2.20
C VAL A 10 -5.71 -8.28 -2.39
N ARG A 11 -6.90 -8.72 -1.96
CA ARG A 11 -8.12 -7.92 -1.96
C ARG A 11 -8.35 -7.41 -0.53
N GLU A 12 -8.83 -6.18 -0.41
CA GLU A 12 -9.30 -5.62 0.87
C GLU A 12 -8.22 -5.51 1.97
N LEU A 13 -6.97 -5.21 1.60
CA LEU A 13 -5.90 -4.93 2.56
C LEU A 13 -6.04 -3.52 3.15
N ASP A 14 -6.12 -3.43 4.47
CA ASP A 14 -6.14 -2.18 5.23
C ASP A 14 -4.82 -2.02 6.00
N VAL A 15 -3.95 -1.13 5.52
CA VAL A 15 -2.66 -0.86 6.16
C VAL A 15 -2.79 0.37 7.04
N VAL A 16 -2.59 0.20 8.35
CA VAL A 16 -2.56 1.30 9.32
C VAL A 16 -1.10 1.57 9.71
N VAL A 17 -0.61 2.75 9.33
CA VAL A 17 0.73 3.24 9.68
C VAL A 17 0.62 4.09 10.93
N THR A 18 1.43 3.76 11.94
CA THR A 18 1.57 4.56 13.16
C THR A 18 2.99 5.08 13.26
N VAL A 19 3.14 6.36 13.61
CA VAL A 19 4.43 7.02 13.77
C VAL A 19 4.47 7.68 15.14
N GLU A 20 5.58 7.50 15.84
CA GLU A 20 5.90 8.22 17.07
C GLU A 20 7.23 8.94 16.88
N VAL A 21 7.24 10.27 17.11
CA VAL A 21 8.42 11.11 16.98
C VAL A 21 8.72 11.75 18.33
N PRO A 22 9.87 11.46 18.96
CA PRO A 22 10.24 12.12 20.21
C PRO A 22 10.45 13.62 19.97
N ILE A 23 9.85 14.44 20.84
CA ILE A 23 9.98 15.89 20.87
C ILE A 23 10.66 16.27 22.18
N GLY A 24 11.86 16.83 22.08
CA GLY A 24 12.77 17.05 23.21
C GLY A 24 12.25 17.89 24.39
N ILE A 25 11.11 18.56 24.24
CA ILE A 25 10.48 19.37 25.30
C ILE A 25 9.05 18.93 25.67
N ALA A 26 8.40 18.08 24.87
CA ALA A 26 6.97 17.81 24.97
C ALA A 26 6.61 16.32 24.94
N GLY A 27 7.60 15.42 25.10
CA GLY A 27 7.38 13.98 25.06
C GLY A 27 7.47 13.44 23.63
N ALA A 28 6.37 12.96 23.05
CA ALA A 28 6.36 12.41 21.69
C ALA A 28 5.12 12.84 20.90
N ALA A 29 5.30 13.21 19.64
CA ALA A 29 4.20 13.40 18.69
C ALA A 29 3.81 12.05 18.08
N ARG A 30 2.51 11.82 17.92
CA ARG A 30 1.96 10.60 17.33
C ARG A 30 1.12 10.92 16.11
N ALA A 31 1.26 10.10 15.08
CA ALA A 31 0.46 10.19 13.87
C ALA A 31 -0.04 8.80 13.45
N VAL A 32 -1.22 8.76 12.86
CA VAL A 32 -1.82 7.54 12.30
C VAL A 32 -2.31 7.85 10.89
N ALA A 33 -2.00 6.97 9.93
CA ALA A 33 -2.45 7.08 8.55
C ALA A 33 -2.87 5.71 8.01
N ARG A 34 -3.82 5.70 7.08
CA ARG A 34 -4.20 4.50 6.31
C ARG A 34 -3.53 4.54 4.95
N ALA A 35 -2.86 3.46 4.55
CA ALA A 35 -2.14 3.36 3.28
C ALA A 35 -2.84 2.34 2.36
N GLY A 36 -3.07 2.75 1.11
CA GLY A 36 -3.52 1.88 0.04
C GLY A 36 -2.37 1.42 -0.86
N PRO A 37 -2.60 0.42 -1.74
CA PRO A 37 -1.64 0.02 -2.76
C PRO A 37 -1.31 1.21 -3.68
N ILE A 38 -0.03 1.41 -3.98
CA ILE A 38 0.41 2.35 -5.01
C ILE A 38 0.55 1.56 -6.32
N ASP A 39 -0.06 2.04 -7.39
CA ASP A 39 0.17 1.47 -8.72
C ASP A 39 1.61 1.74 -9.14
N THR A 40 2.44 0.68 -9.22
CA THR A 40 3.72 0.76 -9.90
C THR A 40 3.47 0.81 -11.42
N PRO A 41 4.32 1.49 -12.21
CA PRO A 41 4.07 1.73 -13.64
C PRO A 41 3.85 0.43 -14.45
N GLU A 42 4.39 -0.69 -13.99
CA GLU A 42 4.19 -2.02 -14.58
C GLU A 42 2.73 -2.52 -14.46
N ARG A 43 2.03 -2.15 -13.38
CA ARG A 43 0.62 -2.51 -13.18
C ARG A 43 -0.32 -1.66 -14.04
N ALA A 44 -0.03 -0.37 -14.22
CA ALA A 44 -0.84 0.55 -15.02
C ALA A 44 -0.93 0.15 -16.51
N HIS A 45 0.13 -0.44 -17.07
CA HIS A 45 0.14 -0.91 -18.47
C HIS A 45 -0.76 -2.12 -18.70
N SER A 46 -1.02 -2.92 -17.66
CA SER A 46 -1.91 -4.09 -17.73
C SER A 46 -3.39 -3.69 -17.71
N ILE A 47 -3.76 -2.64 -16.96
CA ILE A 47 -5.16 -2.17 -16.86
C ILE A 47 -5.64 -1.51 -18.16
N HIS A 48 -4.73 -0.93 -18.95
CA HIS A 48 -5.07 -0.28 -20.22
C HIS A 48 -5.08 -1.24 -21.42
N ARG A 49 -4.60 -2.48 -21.25
CA ARG A 49 -4.46 -3.51 -22.30
C ARG A 49 -5.43 -4.69 -22.14
N GLN A 50 -6.31 -4.63 -21.16
CA GLN A 50 -7.42 -5.57 -20.93
C GLN A 50 -8.74 -4.88 -21.24
#